data_AF-A0A9W8MMJ7-F1
#
_entry.id   AF-A0A9W8MMJ7-F1
#
_cell.length_a   1.000
_cell.length_b   1.000
_cell.length_c   1.000
_cell.angle_alpha   90.00
_cell.angle_beta   90.00
_cell.angle_gamma   90.00
#
_symmetry.space_group_name_H-M   'P 1'
#
loop_
_entity.id
_entity.type
_entity.pdbx_description
1 polymer ?
#
loop_
_entity_poly.entity_id
_entity_poly.type
_entity_poly.pdbx_seq_one_letter_code
_entity_poly.pdbx_strand_id
1 'polypeptide(L)'
;MTRADTFFGDIPGFNHTLFDQMVDFSNSYGEGYYNLTVAAEYRYHLIQQSIATNPNFSFVFPRYFMGYGESVLGLNLFVDGRDNTPVLGGRKLEMATALSFFRDSKFYPASSPTGSEEIMAAHPVKPGRNLDGKINNYVVHEPSPSELGGCGLYNHFVENVVSLYRNPKGILRRNLIINLHDFYGMFKNSCEETFPYGIL
;
A
#
# COMPACT_ATOMS: atom_id res chain seq x y z
N MET A 1 -5.32 2.95 6.08
CA MET A 1 -5.13 2.74 7.54
C MET A 1 -5.62 3.95 8.32
N THR A 2 -5.10 5.15 8.08
CA THR A 2 -5.49 6.36 8.83
C THR A 2 -5.98 7.50 7.93
N ARG A 3 -6.36 7.17 6.70
CA ARG A 3 -6.89 8.07 5.65
C ARG A 3 -8.14 7.41 5.09
N ALA A 4 -9.17 8.22 4.80
CA ALA A 4 -10.42 7.75 4.22
C ALA A 4 -10.26 7.46 2.72
N ASP A 5 -11.15 6.62 2.18
CA ASP A 5 -11.25 6.44 0.74
C ASP A 5 -11.65 7.76 0.06
N THR A 6 -11.08 8.04 -1.11
CA THR A 6 -11.35 9.25 -1.90
C THR A 6 -12.84 9.50 -2.16
N PHE A 7 -13.64 8.43 -2.23
CA PHE A 7 -15.09 8.52 -2.39
C PHE A 7 -15.75 9.40 -1.30
N PHE A 8 -15.19 9.42 -0.09
CA PHE A 8 -15.73 10.18 1.04
C PHE A 8 -15.16 11.60 1.18
N GLY A 9 -14.28 12.04 0.27
CA GLY A 9 -13.71 13.40 0.27
C GLY A 9 -12.19 13.43 0.36
N ASP A 10 -11.65 14.40 1.11
CA ASP A 10 -10.25 14.83 1.06
C ASP A 10 -9.25 13.74 1.49
N ILE A 11 -8.22 13.53 0.65
CA ILE A 11 -7.34 12.34 0.62
C ILE A 11 -6.10 12.44 1.54
N PRO A 12 -5.43 13.59 1.76
CA PRO A 12 -4.15 13.59 2.48
C PRO A 12 -4.30 13.64 4.01
N GLY A 13 -5.44 14.11 4.51
CA GLY A 13 -5.65 14.41 5.93
C GLY A 13 -5.62 13.18 6.82
N PHE A 14 -5.00 13.31 8.00
CA PHE A 14 -5.13 12.31 9.07
C PHE A 14 -6.60 12.21 9.50
N ASN A 15 -7.13 10.99 9.52
CA ASN A 15 -8.50 10.71 9.96
C ASN A 15 -8.47 10.14 11.38
N HIS A 16 -8.94 10.94 12.34
CA HIS A 16 -9.00 10.56 13.76
C HIS A 16 -9.82 9.30 14.00
N THR A 17 -11.02 9.18 13.41
CA THR A 17 -11.88 7.99 13.57
C THR A 17 -11.19 6.70 13.12
N LEU A 18 -10.48 6.73 12.00
CA LEU A 18 -9.71 5.56 11.54
C LEU A 18 -8.49 5.29 12.43
N PHE A 19 -7.89 6.30 13.05
CA PHE A 19 -6.83 6.06 14.01
C PHE A 19 -7.37 5.46 15.31
N ASP A 20 -8.51 5.93 15.80
CA ASP A 20 -9.15 5.37 16.99
C ASP A 20 -9.54 3.90 16.77
N GLN A 21 -10.04 3.54 15.57
CA GLN A 21 -10.24 2.14 15.19
C GLN A 21 -8.93 1.33 15.25
N MET A 22 -7.82 1.88 14.74
CA MET A 22 -6.51 1.23 14.84
C MET A 22 -6.08 1.00 16.30
N VAL A 23 -6.38 1.95 17.20
CA VAL A 23 -6.15 1.82 18.65
C VAL A 23 -7.03 0.72 19.25
N ASP A 24 -8.32 0.66 18.90
CA ASP A 24 -9.25 -0.38 19.39
C ASP A 24 -8.81 -1.79 18.97
N PHE A 25 -8.36 -1.95 17.72
CA PHE A 25 -7.76 -3.19 17.24
C PHE A 25 -6.43 -3.50 17.96
N SER A 26 -5.62 -2.48 18.25
CA SER A 26 -4.38 -2.66 19.02
C SER A 26 -4.66 -3.14 20.45
N ASN A 27 -5.69 -2.60 21.10
CA ASN A 27 -6.13 -3.05 22.42
C ASN A 27 -6.65 -4.49 22.38
N SER A 28 -7.42 -4.84 21.35
CA SER A 28 -8.08 -6.15 21.22
C SER A 28 -7.15 -7.29 20.82
N TYR A 29 -6.20 -7.02 19.91
CA TYR A 29 -5.37 -8.04 19.26
C TYR A 29 -3.87 -7.88 19.50
N GLY A 30 -3.43 -6.78 20.11
CA GLY A 30 -2.01 -6.44 20.24
C GLY A 30 -1.57 -5.99 21.63
N GLU A 31 -2.39 -6.22 22.67
CA GLU A 31 -2.10 -5.83 24.06
C GLU A 31 -1.84 -4.31 24.21
N GLY A 32 -2.54 -3.50 23.40
CA GLY A 32 -2.37 -2.03 23.36
C GLY A 32 -1.26 -1.55 22.42
N TYR A 33 -0.58 -2.45 21.72
CA TYR A 33 0.42 -2.14 20.70
C TYR A 33 -0.08 -2.50 19.30
N TYR A 34 0.46 -1.81 18.30
CA TYR A 34 0.33 -2.24 16.92
C TYR A 34 1.44 -3.24 16.63
N ASN A 35 1.06 -4.43 16.20
CA ASN A 35 1.96 -5.52 15.85
C ASN A 35 1.45 -6.20 14.56
N LEU A 36 2.09 -7.29 14.14
CA LEU A 36 1.73 -7.98 12.90
C LEU A 36 0.28 -8.52 12.91
N THR A 37 -0.18 -9.03 14.05
CA THR A 37 -1.58 -9.49 14.23
C THR A 37 -2.56 -8.35 14.03
N VAL A 38 -2.32 -7.20 14.68
CA VAL A 38 -3.17 -6.01 14.54
C VAL A 38 -3.17 -5.51 13.10
N ALA A 39 -2.01 -5.53 12.43
CA ALA A 39 -1.89 -5.15 11.03
C ALA A 39 -2.77 -6.02 10.12
N ALA A 40 -2.81 -7.33 10.36
CA ALA A 40 -3.69 -8.29 9.66
C ALA A 40 -5.17 -8.01 9.90
N GLU A 41 -5.59 -7.98 11.17
CA GLU A 41 -6.98 -7.77 11.55
C GLU A 41 -7.52 -6.42 11.05
N TYR A 42 -6.73 -5.36 11.23
CA TYR A 42 -7.15 -4.02 10.84
C TYR A 42 -7.14 -3.81 9.32
N ARG A 43 -6.17 -4.39 8.59
CA ARG A 43 -6.19 -4.39 7.12
C ARG A 43 -7.46 -5.05 6.60
N TYR A 44 -7.80 -6.22 7.12
CA TYR A 44 -9.01 -6.93 6.72
C TYR A 44 -10.27 -6.13 7.04
N HIS A 45 -10.36 -5.56 8.25
CA HIS A 45 -11.46 -4.69 8.65
C HIS A 45 -11.66 -3.52 7.67
N LEU A 46 -10.60 -2.81 7.31
CA LEU A 46 -10.69 -1.68 6.38
C LEU A 46 -11.17 -2.10 5.00
N ILE A 47 -10.75 -3.27 4.50
CA ILE A 47 -11.25 -3.81 3.24
C ILE A 47 -12.76 -4.07 3.33
N GLN A 48 -13.22 -4.74 4.39
CA GLN A 48 -14.65 -5.01 4.59
C GLN A 48 -15.47 -3.72 4.73
N GLN A 49 -14.95 -2.75 5.47
CA GLN A 49 -15.58 -1.44 5.63
C GLN A 49 -15.73 -0.73 4.28
N SER A 50 -14.70 -0.71 3.44
CA SER A 50 -14.78 -0.10 2.11
C SER A 50 -15.73 -0.85 1.18
N ILE A 51 -15.76 -2.19 1.23
CA ILE A 51 -16.76 -2.99 0.51
C ILE A 51 -18.17 -2.57 0.91
N ALA A 52 -18.42 -2.38 2.21
CA ALA A 52 -19.73 -2.10 2.76
C ALA A 52 -20.19 -0.65 2.59
N THR A 53 -19.28 0.30 2.35
CA THR A 53 -19.60 1.74 2.42
C THR A 53 -19.20 2.53 1.19
N ASN A 54 -18.25 2.05 0.39
CA ASN A 54 -17.74 2.76 -0.79
C ASN A 54 -18.21 2.05 -2.08
N PRO A 55 -19.20 2.59 -2.80
CA PRO A 55 -19.69 2.00 -4.05
C PRO A 55 -18.65 2.00 -5.18
N ASN A 56 -17.58 2.79 -5.06
CA ASN A 56 -16.46 2.87 -6.00
C ASN A 56 -15.19 2.19 -5.45
N PHE A 57 -15.32 1.35 -4.42
CA PHE A 57 -14.17 0.69 -3.83
C PHE A 57 -13.41 -0.15 -4.86
N SER A 58 -12.10 0.05 -4.95
CA SER A 58 -11.21 -0.68 -5.85
C SER A 58 -9.97 -1.11 -5.08
N PHE A 59 -9.74 -2.42 -5.05
CA PHE A 59 -8.60 -3.05 -4.40
C PHE A 59 -7.96 -4.07 -5.35
N VAL A 60 -7.61 -3.59 -6.54
CA VAL A 60 -6.85 -4.32 -7.56
C VAL A 60 -5.39 -3.87 -7.59
N PHE A 61 -4.54 -4.55 -8.37
CA PHE A 61 -3.16 -4.12 -8.56
C PHE A 61 -3.08 -2.70 -9.16
N PRO A 62 -2.12 -1.87 -8.70
CA PRO A 62 -1.08 -2.13 -7.71
C PRO A 62 -1.53 -1.87 -6.26
N ARG A 63 -2.71 -1.27 -6.05
CA ARG A 63 -3.21 -0.89 -4.73
C ARG A 63 -3.36 -2.09 -3.80
N TYR A 64 -3.75 -3.24 -4.34
CA TYR A 64 -3.80 -4.52 -3.64
C TYR A 64 -2.48 -4.80 -2.90
N PHE A 65 -1.38 -4.87 -3.63
CA PHE A 65 -0.04 -5.13 -3.08
C PHE A 65 0.40 -4.03 -2.09
N MET A 66 0.28 -2.77 -2.49
CA MET A 66 0.70 -1.64 -1.65
C MET A 66 -0.10 -1.55 -0.35
N GLY A 67 -1.40 -1.89 -0.38
CA GLY A 67 -2.23 -1.91 0.82
C GLY A 67 -1.69 -2.86 1.89
N TYR A 68 -1.29 -4.07 1.52
CA TYR A 68 -0.67 -5.01 2.45
C TYR A 68 0.72 -4.53 2.88
N GLY A 69 1.59 -4.12 1.94
CA GLY A 69 2.94 -3.62 2.23
C GLY A 69 2.96 -2.43 3.18
N GLU A 70 2.09 -1.43 2.98
CA GLU A 70 1.96 -0.26 3.85
C GLU A 70 1.54 -0.63 5.28
N SER A 71 0.86 -1.76 5.47
CA SER A 71 0.37 -2.18 6.78
C SER A 71 1.50 -2.62 7.70
N VAL A 72 2.63 -3.11 7.16
CA VAL A 72 3.83 -3.42 7.94
C VAL A 72 4.82 -2.28 8.06
N LEU A 73 4.70 -1.20 7.27
CA LEU A 73 5.67 -0.10 7.31
C LEU A 73 5.80 0.53 8.69
N GLY A 74 4.71 0.59 9.47
CA GLY A 74 4.77 1.12 10.84
C GLY A 74 5.67 0.31 11.76
N LEU A 75 5.68 -1.02 11.61
CA LEU A 75 6.54 -1.91 12.40
C LEU A 75 8.00 -1.85 11.94
N ASN A 76 8.21 -1.62 10.65
CA ASN A 76 9.56 -1.60 10.09
C ASN A 76 10.25 -0.25 10.28
N LEU A 77 9.49 0.84 10.23
CA LEU A 77 10.04 2.19 10.13
C LEU A 77 9.79 3.05 11.36
N PHE A 78 8.72 2.82 12.14
CA PHE A 78 8.32 3.76 13.22
C PHE A 78 8.69 3.27 14.62
N VAL A 79 9.09 2.01 14.75
CA VAL A 79 9.62 1.47 16.00
C VAL A 79 11.03 2.00 16.22
N ASP A 80 11.39 2.27 17.47
CA ASP A 80 12.73 2.77 17.81
C ASP A 80 13.83 1.85 17.23
N GLY A 81 14.79 2.42 16.50
CA GLY A 81 15.85 1.66 15.84
C GLY A 81 16.80 0.90 16.79
N ARG A 82 16.73 1.14 18.10
CA ARG A 82 17.43 0.33 19.11
C ARG A 82 16.73 -1.00 19.38
N ASP A 83 15.45 -1.13 19.04
CA ASP A 83 14.73 -2.39 19.07
C ASP A 83 15.07 -3.23 17.84
N ASN A 84 15.88 -4.27 18.04
CA ASN A 84 16.30 -5.19 16.99
C ASN A 84 15.35 -6.39 16.79
N THR A 85 14.20 -6.42 17.46
CA THR A 85 13.20 -7.49 17.31
C THR A 85 12.70 -7.50 15.87
N PRO A 86 12.80 -8.61 15.11
CA PRO A 86 12.25 -8.64 13.75
C PRO A 86 10.72 -8.56 13.79
N VAL A 87 10.09 -8.12 12.69
CA VAL A 87 8.61 -8.07 12.59
C VAL A 87 8.00 -9.44 12.91
N LEU A 88 8.57 -10.51 12.34
CA LEU A 88 8.16 -11.90 12.60
C LEU A 88 8.48 -12.38 14.02
N GLY A 89 9.40 -11.70 14.72
CA GLY A 89 9.74 -11.97 16.11
C GLY A 89 8.85 -11.26 17.12
N GLY A 90 7.76 -10.63 16.67
CA GLY A 90 6.80 -9.95 17.55
C GLY A 90 7.17 -8.50 17.86
N ARG A 91 7.78 -7.78 16.91
CA ARG A 91 8.02 -6.34 17.04
C ARG A 91 6.70 -5.59 17.31
N LYS A 92 6.75 -4.62 18.23
CA LYS A 92 5.58 -3.84 18.69
C LYS A 92 5.83 -2.35 18.52
N LEU A 93 4.83 -1.64 17.97
CA LEU A 93 4.78 -0.19 17.87
C LEU A 93 3.83 0.38 18.93
N GLU A 94 4.32 1.30 19.76
CA GLU A 94 3.51 2.01 20.74
C GLU A 94 2.52 3.00 20.08
N MET A 95 1.29 3.10 20.60
CA MET A 95 0.24 3.95 20.02
C MET A 95 0.51 5.45 20.13
N ALA A 96 1.21 5.90 21.17
CA ALA A 96 1.69 7.28 21.23
C ALA A 96 2.67 7.59 20.08
N THR A 97 3.60 6.67 19.80
CA THR A 97 4.56 6.79 18.70
C THR A 97 3.86 6.72 17.34
N ALA A 98 2.91 5.78 17.17
CA ALA A 98 2.10 5.71 15.96
C ALA A 98 1.33 7.02 15.70
N LEU A 99 0.69 7.59 16.74
CA LEU A 99 -0.04 8.86 16.62
C LEU A 99 0.90 10.01 16.21
N SER A 100 2.06 10.10 16.86
CA SER A 100 3.11 11.08 16.56
C SER A 100 3.56 11.01 15.09
N PHE A 101 3.67 9.81 14.54
CA PHE A 101 3.98 9.65 13.12
C PHE A 101 2.79 10.01 12.21
N PHE A 102 1.62 9.38 12.42
CA PHE A 102 0.50 9.49 11.49
C PHE A 102 -0.15 10.88 11.46
N ARG A 103 -0.15 11.59 12.59
CA ARG A 103 -0.73 12.93 12.75
C ARG A 103 0.32 14.04 12.63
N ASP A 104 1.47 13.89 13.29
CA ASP A 104 2.44 14.99 13.47
C ASP A 104 3.68 14.87 12.58
N SER A 105 3.81 13.80 11.78
CA SER A 105 4.98 13.54 10.91
C SER A 105 6.32 13.56 11.66
N LYS A 106 6.33 13.14 12.94
CA LYS A 106 7.55 13.05 13.74
C LYS A 106 8.16 11.66 13.59
N PHE A 107 9.44 11.61 13.25
CA PHE A 107 10.12 10.40 12.82
C PHE A 107 11.44 10.15 13.55
N TYR A 108 11.70 8.89 13.86
CA TYR A 108 12.99 8.37 14.29
C TYR A 108 13.32 7.15 13.41
N PRO A 109 14.49 7.12 12.74
CA PRO A 109 14.78 6.11 11.72
C PRO A 109 14.95 4.70 12.29
N ALA A 110 14.40 3.72 11.56
CA ALA A 110 14.62 2.28 11.75
C ALA A 110 14.95 1.58 10.41
N SER A 111 15.39 0.32 10.51
CA SER A 111 15.95 -0.47 9.40
C SER A 111 14.90 -1.30 8.63
N SER A 112 15.33 -1.75 7.43
CA SER A 112 14.59 -2.30 6.28
C SER A 112 13.26 -3.04 6.49
N PRO A 113 12.28 -2.88 5.56
CA PRO A 113 10.95 -3.46 5.68
C PRO A 113 10.82 -4.97 5.41
N THR A 114 10.04 -5.68 6.24
CA THR A 114 9.66 -7.11 6.15
C THR A 114 8.20 -7.36 6.61
N GLY A 115 7.59 -8.50 6.26
CA GLY A 115 6.36 -9.02 6.93
C GLY A 115 5.01 -8.86 6.22
N SER A 116 4.95 -8.45 4.95
CA SER A 116 3.68 -8.21 4.25
C SER A 116 2.91 -9.48 3.87
N GLU A 117 3.62 -10.59 3.68
CA GLU A 117 3.04 -11.87 3.23
C GLU A 117 2.16 -12.49 4.32
N GLU A 118 2.56 -12.32 5.58
CA GLU A 118 1.84 -12.81 6.76
C GLU A 118 0.49 -12.10 6.94
N ILE A 119 0.41 -10.81 6.62
CA ILE A 119 -0.85 -10.05 6.62
C ILE A 119 -1.80 -10.59 5.54
N MET A 120 -1.28 -10.92 4.35
CA MET A 120 -2.09 -11.51 3.27
C MET A 120 -2.57 -12.91 3.63
N ALA A 121 -1.74 -13.71 4.29
CA ALA A 121 -2.05 -15.08 4.68
C ALA A 121 -3.08 -15.18 5.82
N ALA A 122 -3.10 -14.20 6.74
CA ALA A 122 -4.02 -14.20 7.88
C ALA A 122 -5.50 -14.09 7.45
N HIS A 123 -5.80 -13.22 6.48
CA HIS A 123 -7.14 -13.04 5.92
C HIS A 123 -7.07 -12.93 4.39
N PRO A 124 -7.07 -14.06 3.67
CA PRO A 124 -6.93 -14.05 2.22
C PRO A 124 -8.11 -13.33 1.54
N VAL A 125 -7.85 -12.15 0.97
CA VAL A 125 -8.79 -11.43 0.12
C VAL A 125 -8.28 -11.44 -1.30
N LYS A 126 -9.12 -11.79 -2.27
CA LYS A 126 -8.76 -11.68 -3.68
C LYS A 126 -8.85 -10.23 -4.17
N PRO A 127 -7.97 -9.80 -5.10
CA PRO A 127 -8.09 -8.50 -5.75
C PRO A 127 -9.48 -8.34 -6.39
N GLY A 128 -10.02 -7.13 -6.38
CA GLY A 128 -11.38 -6.89 -6.85
C GLY A 128 -11.86 -5.47 -6.63
N ARG A 129 -13.12 -5.22 -6.95
CA ARG A 129 -13.75 -3.90 -6.82
C ARG A 129 -15.26 -4.02 -6.63
N ASN A 130 -15.86 -3.02 -6.00
CA ASN A 130 -17.30 -2.82 -6.09
C ASN A 130 -17.66 -2.37 -7.50
N LEU A 131 -18.72 -2.96 -8.08
CA LEU A 131 -19.22 -2.63 -9.42
C LEU A 131 -20.59 -1.93 -9.38
N ASP A 132 -20.94 -1.33 -10.51
CA ASP A 132 -22.23 -0.68 -10.78
C ASP A 132 -22.58 0.48 -9.83
N GLY A 133 -21.56 1.07 -9.19
CA GLY A 133 -21.76 2.12 -8.19
C GLY A 133 -22.56 1.64 -6.98
N LYS A 134 -22.43 0.35 -6.60
CA LYS A 134 -23.14 -0.25 -5.47
C LYS A 134 -22.17 -0.71 -4.38
N ILE A 135 -22.53 -0.47 -3.13
CA ILE A 135 -21.89 -1.10 -1.97
C ILE A 135 -22.24 -2.58 -1.89
N ASN A 136 -21.42 -3.37 -1.20
CA ASN A 136 -21.60 -4.82 -1.04
C ASN A 136 -21.70 -5.58 -2.37
N ASN A 137 -21.06 -5.08 -3.43
CA ASN A 137 -21.07 -5.68 -4.77
C ASN A 137 -19.64 -5.96 -5.24
N TYR A 138 -18.83 -6.54 -4.35
CA TYR A 138 -17.41 -6.77 -4.59
C TYR A 138 -17.23 -7.93 -5.55
N VAL A 139 -16.76 -7.62 -6.76
CA VAL A 139 -16.48 -8.59 -7.80
C VAL A 139 -14.97 -8.81 -7.88
N VAL A 140 -14.59 -10.08 -7.80
CA VAL A 140 -13.19 -10.52 -7.91
C VAL A 140 -12.68 -10.19 -9.30
N HIS A 141 -11.48 -9.63 -9.33
CA HIS A 141 -10.68 -9.44 -10.53
C HIS A 141 -9.50 -10.39 -10.45
N GLU A 142 -9.50 -11.42 -11.31
CA GLU A 142 -8.37 -12.35 -11.40
C GLU A 142 -7.24 -11.67 -12.19
N PRO A 143 -6.11 -11.35 -11.53
CA PRO A 143 -4.99 -10.71 -12.21
C PRO A 143 -4.36 -11.69 -13.19
N SER A 144 -4.04 -11.21 -14.39
CA SER A 144 -3.18 -11.91 -15.33
C SER A 144 -1.79 -12.12 -14.74
N PRO A 145 -1.01 -13.12 -15.20
CA PRO A 145 0.38 -13.29 -14.78
C PRO A 145 1.23 -12.03 -14.97
N SER A 146 0.90 -11.23 -15.99
CA SER A 146 1.52 -9.93 -16.27
C SER A 146 1.18 -8.83 -15.27
N GLU A 147 0.18 -9.00 -14.41
CA GLU A 147 -0.22 -8.04 -13.36
C GLU A 147 0.35 -8.40 -11.98
N LEU A 148 1.00 -9.56 -11.85
CA LEU A 148 1.53 -10.05 -10.58
C LEU A 148 2.99 -9.67 -10.35
N GLY A 149 3.35 -9.55 -9.07
CA GLY A 149 4.73 -9.33 -8.62
C GLY A 149 5.34 -8.00 -9.04
N GLY A 150 6.68 -7.91 -8.92
CA GLY A 150 7.42 -6.70 -9.27
C GLY A 150 7.24 -6.28 -10.74
N CYS A 151 7.14 -7.26 -11.66
CA CYS A 151 6.97 -6.98 -13.08
C CYS A 151 5.60 -6.42 -13.42
N GLY A 152 4.53 -6.92 -12.81
CA GLY A 152 3.22 -6.34 -12.99
C GLY A 152 3.12 -4.92 -12.47
N LEU A 153 3.76 -4.62 -11.33
CA LEU A 153 3.87 -3.25 -10.83
C LEU A 153 4.61 -2.34 -11.80
N TYR A 154 5.75 -2.80 -12.32
CA TYR A 154 6.54 -2.06 -13.31
C TYR A 154 5.74 -1.77 -14.58
N ASN A 155 5.18 -2.81 -15.21
CA ASN A 155 4.43 -2.68 -16.46
C ASN A 155 3.20 -1.78 -16.29
N HIS A 156 2.44 -1.96 -15.21
CA HIS A 156 1.27 -1.13 -14.93
C HIS A 156 1.66 0.36 -14.74
N PHE A 157 2.79 0.63 -14.08
CA PHE A 157 3.28 2.00 -13.95
C PHE A 157 3.65 2.59 -15.31
N VAL A 158 4.38 1.84 -16.14
CA VAL A 158 4.75 2.29 -17.50
C VAL A 158 3.51 2.56 -18.35
N GLU A 159 2.53 1.65 -18.35
CA GLU A 159 1.26 1.81 -19.08
C GLU A 159 0.51 3.07 -18.65
N ASN A 160 0.44 3.35 -17.34
CA ASN A 160 -0.17 4.58 -16.83
C ASN A 160 0.59 5.82 -17.32
N VAL A 161 1.93 5.81 -17.29
CA VAL A 161 2.74 6.93 -17.82
C VAL A 161 2.48 7.14 -19.31
N VAL A 162 2.39 6.07 -20.10
CA VAL A 162 2.04 6.13 -21.53
C VAL A 162 0.64 6.69 -21.75
N SER A 163 -0.32 6.33 -20.91
CA SER A 163 -1.68 6.85 -21.00
C SER A 163 -1.76 8.36 -20.77
N LEU A 164 -0.94 8.88 -19.84
CA LEU A 164 -0.84 10.30 -19.48
C LEU A 164 -0.05 11.09 -20.52
N TYR A 165 0.98 10.49 -21.11
CA TYR A 165 1.89 11.13 -22.05
C TYR A 165 1.94 10.36 -23.38
N ARG A 166 0.84 10.40 -24.16
CA ARG A 166 0.72 9.58 -25.38
C ARG A 166 1.74 9.91 -26.48
N ASN A 167 2.16 11.17 -26.60
CA ASN A 167 3.07 11.62 -27.66
C ASN A 167 3.97 12.79 -27.21
N PRO A 168 4.83 12.58 -26.19
CA PRO A 168 5.67 13.64 -25.66
C PRO A 168 6.75 14.01 -26.69
N LYS A 169 7.13 15.30 -26.70
CA LYS A 169 8.16 15.84 -27.60
C LYS A 169 9.23 16.58 -26.82
N GLY A 170 10.35 16.85 -27.48
CA GLY A 170 11.45 17.66 -26.94
C GLY A 170 11.93 17.18 -25.56
N ILE A 171 12.04 18.13 -24.63
CA ILE A 171 12.54 17.92 -23.27
C ILE A 171 11.67 16.93 -22.48
N LEU A 172 10.35 16.97 -22.64
CA LEU A 172 9.46 16.06 -21.93
C LEU A 172 9.72 14.60 -22.34
N ARG A 173 9.87 14.31 -23.64
CA ARG A 173 10.21 12.96 -24.12
C ARG A 173 11.55 12.51 -23.53
N ARG A 174 12.58 13.36 -23.60
CA ARG A 174 13.91 13.05 -23.05
C ARG A 174 13.84 12.72 -21.56
N ASN A 175 13.15 13.55 -20.78
CA ASN A 175 13.05 13.35 -19.34
C ASN A 175 12.22 12.11 -18.99
N LEU A 176 11.16 11.80 -19.75
CA LEU A 176 10.41 10.56 -19.57
C LEU A 176 11.27 9.32 -19.81
N ILE A 177 12.14 9.33 -20.84
CA ILE A 177 13.07 8.21 -21.08
C ILE A 177 14.01 8.03 -19.88
N ILE A 178 14.61 9.11 -19.38
CA ILE A 178 15.52 9.05 -18.22
C ILE A 178 14.82 8.54 -16.96
N ASN A 179 13.66 9.12 -16.61
CA ASN A 179 12.96 8.77 -15.38
C ASN A 179 12.39 7.33 -15.42
N LEU A 180 11.96 6.86 -16.60
CA LEU A 180 11.50 5.47 -16.74
C LEU A 180 12.66 4.46 -16.61
N HIS A 181 13.86 4.83 -17.09
CA HIS A 181 15.07 4.03 -16.89
C HIS A 181 15.48 3.97 -15.40
N ASP A 182 15.47 5.13 -14.72
CA ASP A 182 15.78 5.19 -13.29
C ASP A 182 14.77 4.36 -12.47
N PHE A 183 13.48 4.45 -12.81
CA PHE A 183 12.43 3.64 -12.20
C PHE A 183 12.63 2.13 -12.46
N TYR A 184 13.00 1.74 -13.68
CA TYR A 184 13.33 0.36 -14.03
C TYR A 184 14.51 -0.19 -13.19
N GLY A 185 15.41 0.67 -12.70
CA GLY A 185 16.51 0.27 -11.82
C GLY A 185 16.09 -0.56 -10.61
N MET A 186 14.86 -0.37 -10.10
CA MET A 186 14.28 -1.18 -9.00
C MET A 186 13.89 -2.61 -9.42
N PHE A 187 13.66 -2.84 -10.71
CA PHE A 187 13.12 -4.06 -11.29
C PHE A 187 14.11 -4.80 -12.20
N LYS A 188 15.33 -4.27 -12.39
CA LYS A 188 16.34 -4.75 -13.34
C LYS A 188 16.71 -6.23 -13.23
N ASN A 189 16.54 -6.83 -12.05
CA ASN A 189 16.87 -8.24 -11.79
C ASN A 189 15.62 -9.15 -11.90
N SER A 190 14.47 -8.60 -12.25
CA SER A 190 13.17 -9.28 -12.20
C SER A 190 12.45 -9.27 -13.54
N CYS A 191 12.62 -8.22 -14.35
CA CYS A 191 11.82 -7.95 -15.54
C CYS A 191 12.68 -7.34 -16.66
N GLU A 192 12.22 -7.41 -17.90
CA GLU A 192 12.85 -6.68 -19.02
C GLU A 192 12.42 -5.21 -19.04
N GLU A 193 13.34 -4.33 -19.41
CA GLU A 193 13.05 -2.90 -19.56
C GLU A 193 12.17 -2.64 -20.80
N THR A 194 11.15 -1.81 -20.63
CA THR A 194 10.30 -1.33 -21.71
C THR A 194 10.70 0.09 -22.12
N PHE A 195 10.66 0.36 -23.42
CA PHE A 195 11.08 1.64 -24.00
C PHE A 195 9.93 2.32 -24.75
N PRO A 196 8.84 2.75 -24.08
CA PRO A 196 7.64 3.27 -24.74
C PRO A 196 7.89 4.53 -25.58
N TYR A 197 8.98 5.24 -25.29
CA TYR A 197 9.39 6.43 -26.03
C TYR A 197 10.71 6.24 -26.78
N GLY A 198 11.25 5.03 -26.84
CA GLY A 198 12.58 4.70 -27.38
C GLY A 198 13.73 4.94 -26.38
N ILE A 199 14.95 4.76 -26.85
CA ILE A 199 16.20 5.00 -26.10
C ILE A 199 16.81 6.38 -26.45
N LEU A 200 17.73 6.87 -25.62
CA LEU A 200 18.54 8.05 -25.91
C LEU A 200 19.77 7.70 -26.76
#